data_AF-A0A315EC15-F1
#
_entry.id   AF-A0A315EC15-F1
#
_cell.length_a   1.000
_cell.length_b   1.000
_cell.length_c   1.000
_cell.angle_alpha   90.00
_cell.angle_beta   90.00
_cell.angle_gamma   90.00
#
_symmetry.space_group_name_H-M   'P 1'
#
loop_
_entity.id
_entity.type
_entity.pdbx_description
1 polymer ?
#
loop_
_entity_poly.entity_id
_entity_poly.type
_entity_poly.pdbx_seq_one_letter_code
_entity_poly.pdbx_strand_id
1 'polypeptide(L)'
;MVSLKQTVQRLKQQAEVAANEAWELPNELKGSFVTTVRSAVTQGELIPQYDVEYVAETKVGQVRVAAKNWRRNVTVEVQGATDAIKAAYVQMVLAGLKAD
;
A
#
# COMPACT_ATOMS: atom_id res chain seq x y z
N MET A 1 34.36 4.52 -15.03
CA MET A 1 34.03 3.10 -14.76
C MET A 1 33.29 3.07 -13.42
N VAL A 2 31.99 2.71 -13.40
CA VAL A 2 31.23 2.63 -12.13
C VAL A 2 31.63 1.32 -11.46
N SER A 3 32.01 1.37 -10.18
CA SER A 3 32.40 0.16 -9.45
C SER A 3 31.18 -0.76 -9.23
N LEU A 4 31.39 -2.08 -9.20
CA LEU A 4 30.34 -3.06 -8.91
C LEU A 4 29.55 -2.70 -7.63
N LYS A 5 30.27 -2.23 -6.60
CA LYS A 5 29.68 -1.78 -5.33
C LYS A 5 28.67 -0.65 -5.52
N GLN A 6 29.01 0.36 -6.33
CA GLN A 6 28.09 1.47 -6.62
C GLN A 6 26.86 1.00 -7.42
N THR A 7 27.05 0.08 -8.37
CA THR A 7 25.94 -0.50 -9.13
C THR A 7 24.98 -1.26 -8.23
N VAL A 8 25.48 -2.09 -7.32
CA VAL A 8 24.65 -2.85 -6.36
C VAL A 8 23.88 -1.91 -5.43
N GLN A 9 24.52 -0.87 -4.89
CA GLN A 9 23.84 0.11 -4.04
C GLN A 9 22.72 0.86 -4.78
N ARG A 10 22.98 1.26 -6.03
CA ARG A 10 21.97 1.92 -6.86
C ARG A 10 20.76 1.00 -7.12
N LEU A 11 21.00 -0.27 -7.47
CA LEU A 11 19.93 -1.22 -7.71
C LEU A 11 19.10 -1.48 -6.44
N LYS A 12 19.76 -1.56 -5.28
CA LYS A 12 19.07 -1.68 -4.00
C LYS A 12 18.15 -0.48 -3.75
N GLN A 13 18.65 0.74 -3.97
CA GLN A 13 17.88 1.95 -3.78
C GLN A 13 16.69 2.04 -4.75
N GLN A 14 16.87 1.68 -6.01
CA GLN A 14 15.79 1.64 -6.99
C GLN A 14 14.71 0.61 -6.62
N ALA A 15 15.12 -0.57 -6.15
CA ALA A 15 14.19 -1.59 -5.69
C ALA A 15 13.40 -1.13 -4.45
N GLU A 16 14.04 -0.42 -3.53
CA GLU A 16 13.38 0.14 -2.34
C GLU A 16 12.36 1.22 -2.70
N VAL A 17 12.70 2.14 -3.61
CA VAL A 17 11.76 3.16 -4.12
C VAL A 17 10.56 2.51 -4.78
N ALA A 18 10.79 1.57 -5.72
CA ALA A 18 9.70 0.89 -6.40
C ALA A 18 8.81 0.08 -5.44
N ALA A 19 9.39 -0.55 -4.42
CA ALA A 19 8.64 -1.27 -3.40
C ALA A 19 7.82 -0.35 -2.50
N ASN A 20 8.31 0.86 -2.20
CA ASN A 20 7.56 1.86 -1.44
C ASN A 20 6.37 2.40 -2.26
N GLU A 21 6.60 2.73 -3.53
CA GLU A 21 5.57 3.27 -4.43
C GLU A 21 4.45 2.25 -4.71
N ALA A 22 4.75 0.96 -4.71
CA ALA A 22 3.77 -0.10 -4.93
C ALA A 22 2.63 -0.14 -3.90
N TRP A 23 2.81 0.47 -2.72
CA TRP A 23 1.79 0.55 -1.68
C TRP A 23 0.93 1.82 -1.77
N GLU A 24 1.31 2.78 -2.62
CA GLU A 24 0.50 3.96 -2.86
C GLU A 24 -0.75 3.62 -3.67
N LEU A 25 -1.88 4.22 -3.30
CA LEU A 25 -3.07 4.14 -4.12
C LEU A 25 -2.94 5.06 -5.35
N PRO A 26 -3.57 4.70 -6.48
CA PRO A 26 -3.79 5.62 -7.59
C PRO A 26 -4.38 6.95 -7.10
N ASN A 27 -4.02 8.06 -7.75
CA ASN A 27 -4.38 9.41 -7.30
C ASN A 27 -5.89 9.60 -7.14
N GLU A 28 -6.66 8.94 -7.99
CA GLU A 28 -8.11 8.93 -8.02
C GLU A 28 -8.69 8.33 -6.73
N LEU A 29 -7.99 7.35 -6.16
CA LEU A 29 -8.40 6.62 -4.95
C LEU A 29 -7.81 7.22 -3.67
N LYS A 30 -6.80 8.11 -3.74
CA LYS A 30 -6.19 8.76 -2.56
C LYS A 30 -7.22 9.52 -1.70
N GLY A 31 -8.29 10.02 -2.29
CA GLY A 31 -9.38 10.68 -1.56
C GLY A 31 -10.34 9.74 -0.81
N SER A 32 -10.29 8.44 -1.09
CA SER A 32 -11.19 7.44 -0.48
C SER A 32 -10.58 6.77 0.75
N PHE A 33 -9.26 6.83 0.91
CA PHE A 33 -8.56 6.19 2.02
C PHE A 33 -7.49 7.08 2.63
N VAL A 34 -7.44 7.11 3.95
CA VAL A 34 -6.22 7.47 4.67
C VAL A 34 -5.27 6.28 4.61
N THR A 35 -4.11 6.46 4.00
CA THR A 35 -3.10 5.40 3.85
C THR A 35 -1.95 5.63 4.81
N THR A 36 -1.61 4.62 5.61
CA THR A 36 -0.41 4.61 6.45
C THR A 36 0.49 3.47 6.00
N VAL A 37 1.69 3.81 5.51
CA VAL A 37 2.72 2.83 5.12
C VAL A 37 3.79 2.83 6.20
N ARG A 38 4.02 1.68 6.83
CA ARG A 38 5.16 1.46 7.73
C ARG A 38 6.09 0.45 7.08
N SER A 39 7.39 0.66 7.19
CA SER A 39 8.37 -0.31 6.69
C SER A 39 9.53 -0.52 7.66
N ALA A 40 10.12 -1.72 7.59
CA ALA A 40 11.30 -2.09 8.35
C ALA A 40 12.20 -3.01 7.52
N VAL A 41 13.49 -2.68 7.43
CA VAL A 41 14.50 -3.55 6.83
C VAL A 41 15.05 -4.46 7.93
N THR A 42 14.65 -5.73 7.91
CA THR A 42 15.19 -6.73 8.82
C THR A 42 16.58 -7.18 8.41
N GLN A 43 17.43 -7.51 9.40
CA GLN A 43 18.80 -7.94 9.15
C GLN A 43 18.84 -9.17 8.24
N GLY A 44 19.65 -9.11 7.18
CA GLY A 44 19.82 -10.21 6.22
C GLY A 44 18.78 -10.25 5.10
N GLU A 45 17.76 -9.41 5.11
CA GLU A 45 16.76 -9.32 4.04
C GLU A 45 17.09 -8.15 3.10
N LEU A 46 16.86 -8.37 1.79
CA LEU A 46 17.09 -7.36 0.75
C LEU A 46 15.86 -6.48 0.50
N ILE A 47 14.67 -6.96 0.90
CA ILE A 47 13.39 -6.31 0.67
C ILE A 47 12.82 -5.90 2.02
N PRO A 48 12.34 -4.65 2.19
CA PRO A 48 11.68 -4.24 3.42
C PRO A 48 10.41 -5.06 3.69
N GLN A 49 10.13 -5.25 4.97
CA GLN A 49 8.80 -5.63 5.42
C GLN A 49 7.94 -4.38 5.53
N TYR A 50 6.67 -4.53 5.22
CA TYR A 50 5.66 -3.49 5.12
C TYR A 50 4.47 -3.90 5.95
N ASP A 51 3.97 -2.93 6.70
CA ASP A 51 2.69 -2.95 7.39
C ASP A 51 1.92 -1.73 6.88
N VAL A 52 0.98 -1.99 5.97
CA VAL A 52 0.22 -0.96 5.27
C VAL A 52 -1.22 -1.02 5.72
N GLU A 53 -1.77 0.16 5.95
CA GLU A 53 -3.13 0.33 6.43
C GLU A 53 -3.86 1.36 5.59
N TYR A 54 -4.98 0.94 5.01
CA TYR A 54 -5.90 1.80 4.29
C TYR A 54 -7.18 1.92 5.12
N VAL A 55 -7.54 3.13 5.51
CA VAL A 55 -8.75 3.41 6.29
C VAL A 55 -9.70 4.26 5.47
N ALA A 56 -10.88 3.73 5.17
CA ALA A 56 -11.96 4.47 4.53
C ALA A 56 -13.02 4.84 5.57
N GLU A 57 -13.38 6.12 5.61
CA GLU A 57 -14.50 6.63 6.37
C GLU A 57 -15.74 6.67 5.46
N THR A 58 -16.77 5.91 5.84
CA THR A 58 -18.05 5.90 5.14
C THR A 58 -19.15 6.45 6.04
N LYS A 59 -20.29 6.83 5.44
CA LYS A 59 -21.45 7.31 6.20
C LYS A 59 -22.05 6.24 7.14
N VAL A 60 -21.75 4.97 6.91
CA VAL A 60 -22.32 3.84 7.65
C VAL A 60 -21.27 3.08 8.48
N GLY A 61 -20.06 3.62 8.59
CA GLY A 61 -18.99 3.07 9.41
C GLY A 61 -17.61 3.10 8.73
N GLN A 62 -16.59 2.76 9.51
CA GLN A 62 -15.21 2.69 9.05
C GLN A 62 -14.91 1.32 8.43
N VAL A 63 -14.07 1.31 7.39
CA VAL A 63 -13.46 0.11 6.81
C VAL A 63 -11.95 0.22 6.92
N ARG A 64 -11.31 -0.83 7.41
CA ARG A 64 -9.85 -0.93 7.52
C ARG A 64 -9.36 -2.09 6.68
N VAL A 65 -8.42 -1.82 5.77
CA VAL A 65 -7.71 -2.82 5.00
C VAL A 65 -6.26 -2.83 5.47
N ALA A 66 -5.83 -3.91 6.09
CA ALA A 66 -4.45 -4.11 6.53
C ALA A 66 -3.75 -5.04 5.52
N ALA A 67 -2.63 -4.60 4.96
CA ALA A 67 -1.78 -5.39 4.09
C ALA A 67 -0.39 -5.52 4.71
N LYS A 68 0.06 -6.76 4.92
CA LYS A 68 1.38 -7.06 5.46
C LYS A 68 2.13 -7.98 4.51
N ASN A 69 3.40 -7.70 4.24
CA ASN A 69 4.23 -8.65 3.50
C ASN A 69 5.21 -9.40 4.41
N TRP A 70 5.47 -10.64 4.03
CA TRP A 70 6.61 -11.41 4.50
C TRP A 70 7.29 -12.05 3.30
N ARG A 71 8.51 -11.59 2.99
CA ARG A 71 9.25 -11.98 1.79
C ARG A 71 8.41 -11.77 0.52
N ARG A 72 7.94 -12.87 -0.10
CA ARG A 72 7.15 -12.86 -1.34
C ARG A 72 5.64 -13.01 -1.10
N ASN A 73 5.22 -13.17 0.15
CA ASN A 73 3.82 -13.35 0.50
C ASN A 73 3.25 -12.02 0.98
N VAL A 74 2.03 -11.70 0.55
CA VAL A 74 1.25 -10.57 1.06
C VAL A 74 -0.02 -11.14 1.69
N THR A 75 -0.26 -10.77 2.94
CA THR A 75 -1.51 -11.07 3.64
C THR A 75 -2.34 -9.80 3.67
N VAL A 76 -3.61 -9.91 3.27
CA VAL A 76 -4.56 -8.79 3.29
C VAL A 76 -5.73 -9.16 4.17
N GLU A 77 -6.06 -8.29 5.12
CA GLU A 77 -7.20 -8.42 6.01
C GLU A 77 -8.11 -7.20 5.83
N VAL A 78 -9.41 -7.45 5.69
CA VAL A 78 -10.44 -6.41 5.58
C VAL A 78 -11.33 -6.49 6.80
N GLN A 79 -11.46 -5.38 7.52
CA GLN A 79 -12.28 -5.25 8.72
C GLN A 79 -13.32 -4.15 8.53
N GLY A 80 -14.56 -4.43 8.90
CA GLY A 80 -15.67 -3.49 8.81
C GLY A 80 -17.00 -4.22 8.74
N ALA A 81 -18.09 -3.51 9.05
CA ALA A 81 -19.43 -4.02 8.81
C ALA A 81 -19.68 -4.20 7.30
N THR A 82 -20.48 -5.19 6.91
CA THR A 82 -20.77 -5.47 5.50
C THR A 82 -21.27 -4.24 4.73
N ASP A 83 -22.12 -3.42 5.35
CA ASP A 83 -22.65 -2.21 4.72
C ASP A 83 -21.59 -1.11 4.57
N ALA A 84 -20.66 -0.99 5.52
CA ALA A 84 -19.51 -0.09 5.41
C ALA A 84 -18.57 -0.53 4.29
N ILE A 85 -18.30 -1.84 4.16
CA ILE A 85 -17.49 -2.39 3.07
C ILE A 85 -18.13 -2.08 1.70
N LYS A 86 -19.45 -2.29 1.57
CA LYS A 86 -20.19 -1.93 0.35
C LYS A 86 -20.12 -0.43 0.06
N ALA A 87 -20.27 0.41 1.07
CA ALA A 87 -20.21 1.86 0.91
C ALA A 87 -18.81 2.32 0.46
N ALA A 88 -17.74 1.76 1.04
CA ALA A 88 -16.37 2.03 0.63
C ALA A 88 -16.11 1.61 -0.82
N TYR A 89 -16.62 0.45 -1.23
CA TYR A 89 -16.54 0.01 -2.63
C TYR A 89 -17.22 0.99 -3.60
N VAL A 90 -18.42 1.48 -3.26
CA VAL A 90 -19.12 2.48 -4.08
C VAL A 90 -18.32 3.80 -4.17
N GLN A 91 -17.73 4.26 -3.06
CA GLN A 91 -16.85 5.44 -3.07
C GLN A 91 -15.68 5.26 -4.05
N MET A 92 -15.02 4.10 -4.03
CA MET A 92 -13.92 3.79 -4.95
C MET A 92 -14.35 3.81 -6.42
N VAL A 93 -15.48 3.16 -6.74
CA VAL A 93 -16.00 3.12 -8.11
C VAL A 93 -16.32 4.53 -8.60
N LEU A 94 -16.99 5.35 -7.78
CA LEU A 94 -17.33 6.73 -8.14
C LEU A 94 -16.09 7.62 -8.27
N ALA A 95 -15.05 7.37 -7.48
CA ALA A 95 -13.79 8.10 -7.58
C ALA A 95 -13.06 7.77 -8.89
N GLY A 96 -13.00 6.49 -9.27
CA GLY A 96 -12.45 6.06 -10.56
C GLY A 96 -13.19 6.64 -11.76
N LEU A 97 -14.53 6.62 -11.74
CA LEU A 97 -15.36 7.16 -12.84
C LEU A 97 -15.23 8.69 -13.03
N LYS A 98 -14.78 9.43 -12.01
CA LYS A 98 -14.58 10.89 -12.11
C LYS A 98 -13.22 11.28 -12.69
N ALA A 99 -12.31 10.32 -12.81
CA ALA A 99 -10.96 10.55 -13.30
C ALA A 99 -10.82 10.40 -14.82
N ASP A 100 -11.81 9.74 -15.45
CA ASP A 100 -12.00 9.66 -16.90
C ASP A 100 -12.73 10.90 -17.44
#